data_AF-A0A1I5QEE9-F1
#
_entry.id   AF-A0A1I5QEE9-F1
#
_cell.length_a   1.000
_cell.length_b   1.000
_cell.length_c   1.000
_cell.angle_alpha   90.00
_cell.angle_beta   90.00
_cell.angle_gamma   90.00
#
_symmetry.space_group_name_H-M   'P 1'
#
loop_
_entity.id
_entity.type
_entity.pdbx_description
1 polymer ?
#
loop_
_entity_poly.entity_id
_entity_poly.type
_entity_poly.pdbx_seq_one_letter_code
_entity_poly.pdbx_strand_id
1 'polypeptide(L)'
;MKLNLQGENRYILFAVFTFPYSLHQVCFISLKEDSQNFSDIFSRFTDRVGGTPTELLVDNMRLARKKQTDSSKEKQLTRLFNELADYYQFNVRFCANQAPNQKS
;
A
#
# COMPACT_ATOMS: atom_id res chain seq x y z
N MET A 1 8.79 -12.24 -0.78
CA MET A 1 9.15 -13.66 -0.54
C MET A 1 9.70 -14.26 -1.81
N LYS A 2 10.74 -15.11 -1.75
CA LYS A 2 11.22 -15.85 -2.93
C LYS A 2 10.58 -17.23 -2.95
N LEU A 3 9.96 -17.62 -4.05
CA LEU A 3 9.29 -18.90 -4.21
C LEU A 3 9.75 -19.55 -5.52
N ASN A 4 9.94 -20.87 -5.48
CA ASN A 4 10.17 -21.65 -6.69
C ASN A 4 8.81 -21.97 -7.31
N LEU A 5 8.53 -21.36 -8.46
CA LEU A 5 7.32 -21.61 -9.23
C LEU A 5 7.74 -22.26 -10.54
N GLN A 6 7.33 -23.52 -10.74
CA GLN A 6 7.63 -24.29 -11.97
C GLN A 6 9.13 -24.37 -12.31
N GLY A 7 10.00 -24.51 -11.30
CA GLY A 7 11.45 -24.56 -11.48
C GLY A 7 12.13 -23.19 -11.52
N GLU A 8 11.37 -22.10 -11.65
CA GLU A 8 11.90 -20.74 -11.65
C GLU A 8 11.77 -20.07 -10.30
N ASN A 9 12.86 -19.46 -9.83
CA ASN A 9 12.84 -18.66 -8.62
C ASN A 9 12.24 -17.28 -8.89
N ARG A 10 11.07 -16.99 -8.32
CA ARG A 10 10.38 -15.70 -8.47
C ARG A 10 10.22 -15.00 -7.13
N TYR A 11 10.32 -13.67 -7.16
CA TYR A 11 9.95 -12.84 -6.03
C TYR A 11 8.46 -12.55 -6.09
N ILE A 12 7.77 -12.90 -5.02
CA ILE A 12 6.36 -12.62 -4.80
C ILE A 12 6.25 -11.56 -3.72
N LEU A 13 5.39 -10.58 -3.97
CA LEU A 13 5.04 -9.49 -3.09
C LEU A 13 3.61 -9.72 -2.59
N PHE A 14 3.36 -9.34 -1.35
CA PHE A 14 2.04 -9.39 -0.75
C PHE A 14 1.61 -7.97 -0.42
N ALA A 15 0.48 -7.56 -0.96
CA ALA A 15 -0.22 -6.35 -0.54
C ALA A 15 -1.20 -6.76 0.56
N VAL A 16 -0.91 -6.36 1.79
CA VAL A 16 -1.72 -6.69 2.97
C VAL A 16 -2.38 -5.42 3.46
N PHE A 17 -3.71 -5.46 3.56
CA PHE A 17 -4.53 -4.41 4.14
C PHE A 17 -5.09 -4.91 5.47
N THR A 18 -4.86 -4.15 6.53
CA THR A 18 -5.30 -4.51 7.89
C THR A 18 -6.26 -3.46 8.41
N PHE A 19 -7.41 -3.91 8.92
CA PHE A 19 -8.34 -3.05 9.63
C PHE A 19 -7.94 -2.95 11.12
N PRO A 20 -7.73 -1.73 11.65
CA PRO A 20 -7.13 -1.56 12.97
C PRO A 20 -8.00 -2.06 14.14
N TYR A 21 -9.33 -2.09 13.97
CA TYR A 21 -10.25 -2.43 15.06
C TYR A 21 -10.70 -3.89 15.08
N SER A 22 -10.68 -4.58 13.94
CA SER A 22 -11.17 -5.96 13.83
C SER A 22 -10.06 -6.99 13.63
N LEU A 23 -8.80 -6.55 13.46
CA LEU A 23 -7.68 -7.38 13.01
C LEU A 23 -7.98 -8.15 11.71
N HIS A 24 -8.99 -7.71 10.96
CA HIS A 24 -9.33 -8.31 9.69
C HIS A 24 -8.26 -7.93 8.66
N GLN A 25 -7.69 -8.94 8.01
CA GLN A 25 -6.63 -8.78 7.03
C GLN A 25 -7.09 -9.28 5.66
N VAL A 26 -6.86 -8.47 4.64
CA VAL A 26 -7.06 -8.84 3.24
C VAL A 26 -5.71 -8.83 2.55
N CYS A 27 -5.36 -9.94 1.91
CA CYS A 27 -4.07 -10.09 1.25
C CYS A 27 -4.24 -10.37 -0.24
N PHE A 28 -3.45 -9.67 -1.06
CA PHE A 28 -3.35 -9.88 -2.49
C PHE A 28 -1.91 -10.18 -2.88
N ILE A 29 -1.76 -11.07 -3.86
CA ILE A 29 -0.46 -11.48 -4.39
C ILE A 29 -0.12 -10.62 -5.60
N SER A 30 1.14 -10.17 -5.66
CA SER A 30 1.71 -9.51 -6.82
C SER A 30 3.10 -10.05 -7.16
N LEU A 31 3.48 -9.91 -8.42
CA LEU A 31 4.84 -10.16 -8.92
C LEU A 31 5.66 -8.87 -9.08
N LYS A 32 5.03 -7.68 -8.96
CA LYS A 32 5.69 -6.37 -9.18
C LYS A 32 5.19 -5.31 -8.19
N GLU A 33 6.11 -4.50 -7.71
CA GLU A 33 5.83 -3.31 -6.90
C GLU A 33 5.82 -2.07 -7.80
N ASP A 34 4.75 -1.92 -8.60
CA ASP A 34 4.55 -0.77 -9.48
C ASP A 34 3.16 -0.14 -9.29
N SER A 35 3.00 1.08 -9.82
CA SER A 35 1.80 1.88 -9.61
C SER A 35 0.53 1.25 -10.19
N GLN A 36 0.64 0.66 -11.39
CA GLN A 36 -0.51 0.08 -12.07
C GLN A 36 -1.01 -1.15 -11.32
N ASN A 37 -0.10 -2.01 -10.91
CA ASN A 37 -0.42 -3.20 -10.13
C ASN A 37 -0.98 -2.83 -8.75
N PHE A 38 -0.49 -1.76 -8.12
CA PHE A 38 -1.06 -1.29 -6.86
C PHE A 38 -2.50 -0.76 -7.02
N SER A 39 -2.78 0.03 -8.07
CA SER A 39 -4.14 0.52 -8.35
C SER A 39 -5.12 -0.62 -8.60
N ASP A 40 -4.72 -1.64 -9.36
CA ASP A 40 -5.54 -2.84 -9.59
C ASP A 40 -5.85 -3.56 -8.27
N ILE A 41 -4.82 -3.78 -7.43
CA ILE A 41 -4.99 -4.40 -6.13
C ILE A 41 -5.89 -3.56 -5.21
N PHE A 42 -5.75 -2.24 -5.23
CA PHE A 42 -6.58 -1.37 -4.39
C PHE A 42 -8.05 -1.38 -4.83
N SER A 43 -8.32 -1.38 -6.14
CA SER A 43 -9.66 -1.56 -6.69
C SER A 43 -10.28 -2.89 -6.24
N ARG A 44 -9.52 -3.98 -6.35
CA ARG A 44 -9.95 -5.32 -5.89
C ARG A 44 -10.16 -5.38 -4.38
N PHE A 45 -9.37 -4.62 -3.61
CA PHE A 45 -9.55 -4.47 -2.18
C PHE A 45 -10.88 -3.77 -1.86
N THR A 46 -11.17 -2.64 -2.50
CA THR A 46 -12.43 -1.89 -2.27
C THR A 46 -13.65 -2.73 -2.64
N ASP A 47 -13.59 -3.49 -3.73
CA ASP A 47 -14.65 -4.43 -4.11
C ASP A 47 -14.82 -5.55 -3.08
N ARG A 48 -13.70 -6.11 -2.58
CA ARG A 48 -13.71 -7.21 -1.61
C ARG A 48 -14.32 -6.81 -0.27
N VAL A 49 -14.09 -5.59 0.18
CA VAL A 49 -14.60 -5.08 1.47
C VAL A 49 -15.92 -4.34 1.33
N GLY A 50 -16.39 -4.11 0.09
CA GLY A 50 -17.67 -3.47 -0.20
C GLY A 50 -17.65 -1.94 -0.01
N GLY A 51 -16.49 -1.30 -0.10
CA GLY A 51 -16.35 0.15 0.04
C GLY A 51 -14.92 0.64 0.19
N THR A 52 -14.77 1.96 0.34
CA THR A 52 -13.48 2.61 0.55
C THR A 52 -13.32 3.02 2.02
N PRO A 53 -12.19 2.71 2.67
CA PRO A 53 -11.88 3.27 3.98
C PRO A 53 -11.69 4.79 3.91
N THR A 54 -11.97 5.51 5.00
CA THR A 54 -11.80 6.97 5.07
C THR A 54 -10.34 7.41 5.23
N GLU A 55 -9.48 6.53 5.74
CA GLU A 55 -8.03 6.76 5.87
C GLU A 55 -7.26 5.50 5.45
N LEU A 56 -6.20 5.70 4.67
CA LEU A 56 -5.22 4.69 4.31
C LEU A 56 -3.85 5.03 4.90
N LEU A 57 -3.36 4.17 5.79
CA LEU A 57 -1.99 4.23 6.29
C LEU A 57 -1.09 3.35 5.43
N VAL A 58 -0.11 3.98 4.78
CA VAL A 58 0.83 3.27 3.90
C VAL A 58 2.19 3.12 4.56
N ASP A 59 2.84 1.98 4.35
CA ASP A 59 4.22 1.84 4.80
C ASP A 59 5.14 2.79 4.00
N ASN A 60 6.36 2.97 4.49
CA ASN A 60 7.41 3.76 3.84
C ASN A 60 8.01 3.07 2.60
N MET A 61 7.18 2.36 1.83
CA MET A 61 7.59 1.63 0.63
C MET A 61 8.08 2.58 -0.46
N ARG A 62 8.94 2.09 -1.36
CA ARG A 62 9.54 2.92 -2.42
C ARG A 62 8.47 3.49 -3.34
N LEU A 63 7.43 2.71 -3.63
CA LEU A 63 6.28 3.16 -4.42
C LEU A 63 5.54 4.36 -3.80
N ALA A 64 5.56 4.46 -2.47
CA ALA A 64 4.88 5.53 -1.72
C ALA A 64 5.75 6.76 -1.50
N ARG A 65 7.08 6.62 -1.52
CA ARG A 65 8.01 7.76 -1.36
C ARG A 65 8.43 8.35 -2.70
N LYS A 66 8.23 9.66 -2.88
CA LYS A 66 8.98 10.41 -3.89
C LYS A 66 10.48 10.38 -3.55
N LYS A 67 11.34 10.28 -4.57
CA LYS A 67 12.79 10.57 -4.42
C LYS A 67 12.91 11.99 -3.86
N GLN A 68 13.50 12.14 -2.68
CA GLN A 68 13.81 13.46 -2.11
C GLN A 68 14.77 14.17 -3.06
N THR A 69 14.27 15.16 -3.81
CA THR A 69 15.11 16.10 -4.54
C THR A 69 15.30 17.41 -3.78
N ASP A 70 14.49 17.68 -2.75
CA ASP A 70 14.53 18.95 -2.04
C ASP A 70 14.61 18.78 -0.52
N SER A 71 15.39 19.68 0.07
CA SER A 71 15.80 19.88 1.47
C SER A 71 14.67 20.01 2.50
N SER A 72 13.44 19.63 2.16
CA SER A 72 12.32 19.53 3.09
C SER A 72 12.36 18.20 3.86
N LYS A 73 12.24 18.27 5.19
CA LYS A 73 12.27 17.11 6.10
C LYS A 73 10.99 16.25 6.07
N GLU A 74 10.00 16.61 5.25
CA GLU A 74 8.69 15.98 5.21
C GLU A 74 8.61 14.92 4.10
N LYS A 75 8.16 13.71 4.46
CA LYS A 75 7.98 12.61 3.51
C LYS A 75 6.78 12.92 2.62
N GLN A 76 7.00 13.08 1.32
CA GLN A 76 5.92 13.30 0.36
C GLN A 76 5.45 11.99 -0.27
N LEU A 77 4.13 11.82 -0.35
CA LEU A 77 3.48 10.74 -1.09
C LEU A 77 3.70 10.90 -2.60
N THR A 78 3.77 9.77 -3.30
CA THR A 78 3.82 9.79 -4.77
C THR A 78 2.48 10.23 -5.37
N ARG A 79 2.53 10.68 -6.62
CA ARG A 79 1.35 11.11 -7.39
C ARG A 79 0.26 10.04 -7.41
N LEU A 80 0.65 8.77 -7.47
CA LEU A 80 -0.25 7.62 -7.39
C LEU A 80 -1.20 7.69 -6.19
N PHE A 81 -0.66 7.91 -4.98
CA PHE A 81 -1.46 7.90 -3.76
C PHE A 81 -2.38 9.12 -3.67
N ASN A 82 -1.94 10.27 -4.19
CA ASN A 82 -2.79 11.45 -4.29
C ASN A 82 -3.95 11.21 -5.26
N GLU A 83 -3.69 10.65 -6.45
CA GLU A 83 -4.73 10.34 -7.43
C GLU A 83 -5.73 9.29 -6.92
N LEU A 84 -5.26 8.29 -6.18
CA LEU A 84 -6.15 7.30 -5.54
C LEU A 84 -7.00 7.94 -4.45
N ALA A 85 -6.39 8.77 -3.59
CA ALA A 85 -7.07 9.50 -2.53
C ALA A 85 -8.18 10.40 -3.09
N ASP A 86 -7.88 11.12 -4.18
CA ASP A 86 -8.84 11.98 -4.88
C ASP A 86 -9.94 11.16 -5.56
N TYR A 87 -9.62 10.04 -6.22
CA TYR A 87 -10.61 9.23 -6.92
C TYR A 87 -11.59 8.53 -5.96
N TYR A 88 -11.06 7.90 -4.90
CA TYR A 88 -11.83 7.12 -3.95
C TYR A 88 -12.27 7.93 -2.71
N GLN A 89 -11.92 9.22 -2.63
CA GLN A 89 -12.30 10.15 -1.57
C GLN A 89 -11.87 9.70 -0.16
N PHE A 90 -10.58 9.39 0.01
CA PHE A 90 -9.98 9.01 1.29
C PHE A 90 -8.72 9.82 1.62
N ASN A 91 -8.35 9.87 2.91
CA ASN A 91 -7.10 10.48 3.34
C ASN A 91 -5.95 9.46 3.32
N VAL A 92 -4.76 9.87 2.88
CA VAL A 92 -3.59 8.99 2.84
C VAL A 92 -2.42 9.59 3.59
N ARG A 93 -1.76 8.79 4.43
CA ARG A 93 -0.53 9.20 5.12
C ARG A 93 0.40 8.01 5.38
N PHE A 94 1.66 8.30 5.61
CA PHE A 94 2.60 7.28 6.04
C PHE A 94 2.30 6.81 7.47
N CYS A 95 2.52 5.52 7.73
CA CYS A 95 2.60 5.03 9.11
C CYS A 95 3.67 5.81 9.88
N ALA A 96 3.32 6.22 11.11
CA ALA A 96 4.27 6.88 11.99
C ALA A 96 5.42 5.93 12.33
N ASN A 97 6.66 6.42 12.25
CA ASN A 97 7.85 5.61 12.53
C ASN A 97 7.89 5.06 13.97
N GLN A 98 7.10 5.63 14.90
CA GLN A 98 7.09 5.33 16.33
C GLN A 98 5.77 4.70 16.83
N ALA A 99 4.88 4.28 15.92
CA ALA A 99 3.62 3.60 16.26
C ALA A 99 3.55 2.20 15.63
N PRO A 100 4.40 1.24 16.07
CA PRO A 100 4.41 -0.12 15.52
C PRO A 100 3.08 -0.86 15.73
N ASN A 101 2.27 -0.44 16.70
CA ASN A 101 0.91 -0.95 16.93
C ASN A 101 -0.07 -0.68 15.78
N GLN A 102 0.25 0.22 14.84
CA GLN A 102 -0.55 0.41 13.62
C GLN A 102 -0.14 -0.54 12.48
N LYS A 103 0.93 -1.33 12.67
CA LYS A 103 1.37 -2.37 11.73
C LYS A 103 0.90 -3.79 12.13
N SER A 104 0.21 -3.91 13.27
CA SER A 104 -0.26 -5.18 13.86
C SER A 104 -1.57 -5.65 13.23
#